data_AF-A0A7V4U0E3-F1
#
_entry.id   AF-A0A7V4U0E3-F1
#
_cell.length_a   1.000
_cell.length_b   1.000
_cell.length_c   1.000
_cell.angle_alpha   90.00
_cell.angle_beta   90.00
_cell.angle_gamma   90.00
#
_symmetry.space_group_name_H-M   'P 1'
#
loop_
_entity.id
_entity.type
_entity.pdbx_description
1 polymer ?
#
loop_
_entity_poly.entity_id
_entity_poly.type
_entity_poly.pdbx_seq_one_letter_code
_entity_poly.pdbx_strand_id
1 'polypeptide(L)'
;MDQIKTSTWQRLFDAAEGFRKLAPWRWMREIDLFAVRPPESEETGYCCVLGSGGEHFALNVYRGTRGLDGLLAIWQQSENDPLDLLSYQDCLVAGFENKDMLDEEDLQIIKKCNRQYRGKNNWPIFRDYTPGYHPWFLGGEEDAWFLIHALE
;
A
#
# COMPACT_ATOMS: atom_id res chain seq x y z
N MET A 1 -7.75 2.03 15.61
CA MET A 1 -8.69 2.07 14.45
C MET A 1 -9.65 3.26 14.47
N ASP A 2 -9.90 3.94 15.60
CA ASP A 2 -10.77 5.14 15.67
C ASP A 2 -10.16 6.44 15.08
N GLN A 3 -9.02 6.35 14.38
CA GLN A 3 -8.31 7.51 13.83
C GLN A 3 -8.66 7.84 12.37
N ILE A 4 -9.28 6.92 11.63
CA ILE A 4 -9.64 7.13 10.21
C ILE A 4 -11.17 7.12 10.08
N LYS A 5 -11.74 8.19 9.50
CA LYS A 5 -13.19 8.29 9.31
C LYS A 5 -13.69 7.21 8.37
N THR A 6 -14.93 6.77 8.58
CA THR A 6 -15.60 5.80 7.69
C THR A 6 -15.64 6.28 6.23
N SER A 7 -15.84 7.58 6.00
CA SER A 7 -15.83 8.16 4.65
C SER A 7 -14.46 8.07 3.98
N THR A 8 -13.39 8.24 4.75
CA THR A 8 -12.00 8.11 4.29
C THR A 8 -11.71 6.67 3.89
N TRP A 9 -12.14 5.70 4.72
CA TRP A 9 -12.07 4.28 4.36
C TRP A 9 -12.85 3.93 3.09
N GLN A 10 -14.07 4.45 2.96
CA GLN A 10 -14.88 4.21 1.76
C GLN A 10 -14.19 4.72 0.49
N ARG A 11 -13.62 5.94 0.53
CA ARG A 11 -12.85 6.50 -0.59
C ARG A 11 -11.59 5.68 -0.89
N LEU A 12 -10.87 5.23 0.14
CA LEU A 12 -9.69 4.38 -0.03
C LEU A 12 -10.04 3.05 -0.70
N PHE A 13 -11.15 2.41 -0.33
CA PHE A 13 -11.63 1.22 -1.04
C PHE A 13 -12.04 1.52 -2.48
N ASP A 14 -12.73 2.64 -2.75
CA ASP A 14 -13.09 3.02 -4.13
C ASP A 14 -11.83 3.21 -5.01
N ALA A 15 -10.80 3.88 -4.48
CA ALA A 15 -9.54 4.06 -5.17
C ALA A 15 -8.82 2.71 -5.41
N ALA A 16 -8.77 1.83 -4.40
CA ALA A 16 -8.18 0.51 -4.53
C ALA A 16 -8.91 -0.38 -5.55
N GLU A 17 -10.24 -0.34 -5.57
CA GLU A 17 -11.06 -1.04 -6.57
C GLU A 17 -10.79 -0.51 -8.00
N GLY A 18 -10.69 0.82 -8.14
CA GLY A 18 -10.31 1.48 -9.38
C GLY A 18 -8.94 1.02 -9.89
N PHE A 19 -7.92 1.08 -9.04
CA PHE A 19 -6.57 0.61 -9.31
C PHE A 19 -6.55 -0.88 -9.70
N ARG A 20 -7.29 -1.72 -8.96
CA ARG A 20 -7.38 -3.17 -9.22
C ARG A 20 -7.95 -3.46 -10.61
N LYS A 21 -8.94 -2.67 -11.02
CA LYS A 21 -9.59 -2.76 -12.34
C LYS A 21 -8.70 -2.24 -13.45
N LEU A 22 -7.96 -1.16 -13.19
CA LEU A 22 -6.98 -0.59 -14.11
C LEU A 22 -5.85 -1.58 -14.40
N ALA A 23 -5.43 -2.35 -13.40
CA ALA A 23 -4.39 -3.37 -13.47
C ALA A 23 -3.03 -2.84 -14.01
N PRO A 24 -2.46 -1.78 -13.38
CA PRO A 24 -1.28 -1.09 -13.91
C PRO A 24 -0.02 -1.95 -13.97
N TRP A 25 0.08 -3.00 -13.16
CA TRP A 25 1.16 -4.00 -13.25
C TRP A 25 1.25 -4.72 -14.60
N ARG A 26 0.28 -4.54 -15.50
CA ARG A 26 0.35 -5.01 -16.89
C ARG A 26 1.30 -4.17 -17.77
N TRP A 27 1.62 -2.94 -17.38
CA TRP A 27 2.52 -2.05 -18.13
C TRP A 27 3.56 -1.34 -17.26
N MET A 28 3.38 -1.30 -15.94
CA MET A 28 4.38 -0.79 -15.00
C MET A 28 5.17 -1.94 -14.38
N ARG A 29 6.48 -1.72 -14.24
CA ARG A 29 7.38 -2.57 -13.47
C ARG A 29 7.61 -1.94 -12.10
N GLU A 30 8.09 -2.74 -11.16
CA GLU A 30 8.41 -2.28 -9.81
C GLU A 30 9.44 -1.13 -9.80
N ILE A 31 10.33 -1.10 -10.80
CA ILE A 31 11.33 -0.04 -10.95
C ILE A 31 10.80 1.26 -11.59
N ASP A 32 9.58 1.23 -12.14
CA ASP A 32 8.97 2.41 -12.77
C ASP A 32 8.31 3.28 -11.69
N LEU A 33 9.06 4.28 -11.21
CA LEU A 33 8.60 5.20 -10.15
C LEU A 33 7.74 6.33 -10.68
N PHE A 34 6.76 6.71 -9.86
CA PHE A 34 6.06 7.99 -9.97
C PHE A 34 5.95 8.62 -8.59
N ALA A 35 5.59 9.90 -8.52
CA ALA A 35 5.49 10.62 -7.27
C ALA A 35 4.10 11.23 -7.12
N VAL A 36 3.58 11.21 -5.91
CA VAL A 36 2.34 11.88 -5.53
C VAL A 36 2.58 12.79 -4.35
N ARG A 37 1.85 13.90 -4.30
CA ARG A 37 1.83 14.80 -3.16
C ARG A 37 0.38 15.08 -2.82
N PRO A 38 -0.18 14.42 -1.78
CA PRO A 38 -1.50 14.75 -1.28
C PRO A 38 -1.59 16.26 -0.99
N PRO A 39 -2.67 16.97 -1.38
CA PRO A 39 -2.85 18.38 -1.03
C PRO A 39 -2.78 18.65 0.47
N GLU A 40 -3.08 17.65 1.29
CA GLU A 40 -3.07 17.69 2.75
C GLU A 40 -1.67 17.50 3.36
N SER A 41 -0.66 17.10 2.58
CA SER A 41 0.70 16.85 3.07
C SER A 41 1.74 17.71 2.35
N GLU A 42 2.76 18.14 3.10
CA GLU A 42 3.92 18.80 2.51
C GLU A 42 4.93 17.78 1.95
N GLU A 43 4.79 16.51 2.32
CA GLU A 43 5.67 15.44 1.89
C GLU A 43 5.25 14.86 0.53
N THR A 44 6.25 14.39 -0.22
CA THR A 44 6.06 13.66 -1.48
C THR A 44 6.15 12.17 -1.19
N GLY A 45 5.18 11.40 -1.67
CA GLY A 45 5.22 9.94 -1.68
C GLY A 45 5.78 9.45 -3.01
N TYR A 46 6.79 8.59 -2.98
CA TYR A 46 7.35 7.93 -4.15
C TYR A 46 6.74 6.55 -4.28
N CYS A 47 6.17 6.25 -5.44
CA CYS A 47 5.31 5.11 -5.64
C CYS A 47 5.90 4.10 -6.62
N CYS A 48 5.75 2.82 -6.31
CA CYS A 48 5.99 1.73 -7.25
C CYS A 48 4.82 0.74 -7.27
N VAL A 49 4.67 0.05 -8.40
CA VAL A 49 3.62 -0.95 -8.62
C VAL A 49 4.22 -2.35 -8.67
N LEU A 50 3.68 -3.25 -7.85
CA LEU A 50 4.05 -4.67 -7.81
C LEU A 50 3.03 -5.51 -8.58
N GLY A 51 3.48 -6.67 -9.08
CA GLY A 51 2.62 -7.68 -9.68
C GLY A 51 2.83 -7.97 -11.16
N SER A 52 3.90 -7.45 -11.75
CA SER A 52 4.31 -7.80 -13.12
C SER A 52 4.62 -9.30 -13.26
N GLY A 53 5.05 -9.96 -12.17
CA GLY A 53 5.23 -11.42 -12.09
C GLY A 53 3.95 -12.24 -11.83
N GLY A 54 2.82 -11.60 -11.54
CA GLY A 54 1.51 -12.25 -11.43
C GLY A 54 1.16 -12.89 -10.07
N GLU A 55 2.05 -12.84 -9.08
CA GLU A 55 1.84 -13.48 -7.77
C GLU A 55 1.32 -12.51 -6.71
N HIS A 56 1.96 -11.35 -6.53
CA HIS A 56 1.62 -10.34 -5.53
C HIS A 56 1.26 -9.01 -6.21
N PHE A 57 0.06 -8.50 -5.96
CA PHE A 57 -0.39 -7.23 -6.53
C PHE A 57 -0.48 -6.18 -5.44
N ALA A 58 0.29 -5.10 -5.60
CA ALA A 58 0.31 -4.02 -4.62
C ALA A 58 0.76 -2.70 -5.26
N LEU A 59 0.50 -1.63 -4.53
CA LEU A 59 1.15 -0.33 -4.70
C LEU A 59 1.81 0.04 -3.37
N ASN A 60 3.08 0.45 -3.44
CA ASN A 60 3.82 0.95 -2.28
C ASN A 60 4.01 2.46 -2.40
N VAL A 61 3.92 3.19 -1.30
CA VAL A 61 4.18 4.64 -1.19
C VAL A 61 5.27 4.87 -0.15
N TYR A 62 6.45 5.23 -0.62
CA TYR A 62 7.61 5.57 0.19
C TYR A 62 7.57 7.08 0.51
N ARG A 63 7.32 7.44 1.77
CA ARG A 63 7.09 8.83 2.18
C ARG A 63 8.40 9.59 2.33
N GLY A 64 8.46 10.77 1.72
CA GLY A 64 9.57 11.70 1.82
C GLY A 64 10.90 11.12 1.32
N THR A 65 11.98 11.85 1.60
CA THR A 65 13.34 11.42 1.23
C THR A 65 13.73 10.14 1.96
N ARG A 66 13.31 9.98 3.22
CA ARG A 66 13.65 8.81 4.02
C ARG A 66 13.10 7.51 3.43
N GLY A 67 11.83 7.51 3.01
CA GLY A 67 11.23 6.36 2.32
C GLY A 67 11.96 6.06 1.01
N LEU A 68 12.26 7.09 0.22
CA LEU A 68 12.97 6.92 -1.05
C LEU A 68 14.37 6.33 -0.84
N ASP A 69 15.13 6.82 0.14
CA ASP A 69 16.46 6.30 0.47
C ASP A 69 16.39 4.82 0.87
N GLY A 70 15.37 4.43 1.65
CA GLY A 70 15.09 3.04 1.99
C GLY A 70 14.83 2.16 0.76
N LEU A 71 13.98 2.62 -0.16
CA LEU A 71 13.74 1.92 -1.43
C LEU A 71 15.02 1.76 -2.26
N LEU A 72 15.81 2.84 -2.39
CA LEU A 72 17.05 2.82 -3.15
C LEU A 72 18.09 1.89 -2.52
N ALA A 73 18.13 1.78 -1.19
CA ALA A 73 18.97 0.83 -0.48
C ALA A 73 18.57 -0.62 -0.79
N ILE A 74 17.25 -0.92 -0.78
CA ILE A 74 16.72 -2.24 -1.15
C ILE A 74 17.12 -2.61 -2.58
N TRP A 75 17.03 -1.69 -3.53
CA TRP A 75 17.38 -1.97 -4.92
C TRP A 75 18.87 -2.14 -5.20
N GLN A 76 19.73 -1.63 -4.31
CA GLN A 76 21.19 -1.78 -4.42
C GLN A 76 21.69 -3.09 -3.81
N GLN A 77 20.88 -3.75 -2.98
CA GLN A 77 21.19 -5.05 -2.39
C GLN A 77 21.18 -6.12 -3.47
N SER A 78 22.24 -6.94 -3.52
CA SER A 78 22.34 -8.08 -4.44
C SER A 78 21.49 -9.27 -4.00
N GLU A 79 21.22 -9.37 -2.70
CA GLU A 79 20.33 -10.34 -2.07
C GLU A 79 19.50 -9.60 -1.01
N ASN A 80 18.18 -9.76 -1.05
CA ASN A 80 17.30 -9.15 -0.06
C ASN A 80 17.12 -10.11 1.12
N ASP A 81 17.96 -9.98 2.15
CA ASP A 81 17.69 -10.64 3.44
C ASP A 81 16.34 -10.12 3.98
N PRO A 82 15.40 -10.98 4.39
CA PRO A 82 14.14 -10.55 5.02
C PRO A 82 14.33 -9.56 6.17
N LEU A 83 15.44 -9.66 6.92
CA LEU A 83 15.77 -8.74 8.00
C LEU A 83 16.20 -7.36 7.48
N ASP A 84 16.88 -7.32 6.34
CA ASP A 84 17.23 -6.07 5.66
C ASP A 84 15.98 -5.41 5.07
N LEU A 85 15.09 -6.19 4.45
CA LEU A 85 13.80 -5.67 3.97
C LEU A 85 13.00 -5.02 5.11
N LEU A 86 12.91 -5.68 6.27
CA LEU A 86 12.23 -5.13 7.45
C LEU A 86 12.91 -3.84 7.97
N SER A 87 14.20 -3.67 7.72
CA SER A 87 14.99 -2.53 8.20
C SER A 87 14.97 -1.33 7.25
N TYR A 88 14.79 -1.54 5.95
CA TYR A 88 14.83 -0.48 4.93
C TYR A 88 13.46 -0.13 4.35
N GLN A 89 12.50 -1.05 4.39
CA GLN A 89 11.18 -0.84 3.80
C GLN A 89 10.38 0.11 4.69
N ASP A 90 10.40 1.40 4.33
CA ASP A 90 9.61 2.47 4.95
C ASP A 90 8.54 2.95 3.98
N CYS A 91 7.39 2.26 3.96
CA CYS A 91 6.32 2.56 3.03
C CYS A 91 4.92 2.23 3.54
N LEU A 92 3.94 2.89 2.93
CA LEU A 92 2.54 2.49 3.01
C LEU A 92 2.24 1.54 1.85
N VAL A 93 1.44 0.52 2.08
CA VAL A 93 1.12 -0.51 1.08
C VAL A 93 -0.38 -0.60 0.92
N ALA A 94 -0.84 -0.57 -0.33
CA ALA A 94 -2.16 -1.03 -0.75
C ALA A 94 -1.99 -2.35 -1.51
N GLY A 95 -2.28 -3.47 -0.85
CA GLY A 95 -2.11 -4.82 -1.39
C GLY A 95 -3.45 -5.49 -1.73
N PHE A 96 -3.41 -6.53 -2.56
CA PHE A 96 -4.59 -7.35 -2.89
C PHE A 96 -4.31 -8.82 -2.62
N GLU A 97 -4.94 -9.33 -1.56
CA GLU A 97 -4.64 -10.65 -1.02
C GLU A 97 -5.80 -11.63 -1.18
N ASN A 98 -5.55 -12.87 -0.75
CA ASN A 98 -6.57 -13.87 -0.54
C ASN A 98 -7.27 -13.65 0.81
N LYS A 99 -8.53 -14.05 0.91
CA LYS A 99 -9.35 -13.84 2.11
C LYS A 99 -8.72 -14.41 3.39
N ASP A 100 -8.04 -15.54 3.28
CA ASP A 100 -7.38 -16.26 4.37
C ASP A 100 -6.10 -15.59 4.89
N MET A 101 -5.62 -14.57 4.19
CA MET A 101 -4.47 -13.75 4.60
C MET A 101 -4.87 -12.46 5.33
N LEU A 102 -6.19 -12.18 5.46
CA LEU A 102 -6.67 -10.97 6.12
C LEU A 102 -6.76 -11.17 7.63
N ASP A 103 -6.42 -10.11 8.36
CA ASP A 103 -6.63 -10.03 9.80
C ASP A 103 -8.11 -9.72 10.10
N GLU A 104 -8.54 -10.00 11.33
CA GLU A 104 -9.94 -9.75 11.75
C GLU A 104 -10.30 -8.26 11.59
N GLU A 105 -9.37 -7.36 11.91
CA GLU A 105 -9.50 -5.92 11.75
C GLU A 105 -9.76 -5.51 10.29
N ASP A 106 -9.11 -6.14 9.31
CA ASP A 106 -9.39 -5.88 7.89
C ASP A 106 -10.84 -6.24 7.55
N LEU A 107 -11.27 -7.43 7.98
CA LEU A 107 -12.62 -7.92 7.73
C LEU A 107 -13.66 -7.00 8.37
N GLN A 108 -13.39 -6.47 9.56
CA GLN A 108 -14.28 -5.50 10.22
C GLN A 108 -14.33 -4.17 9.48
N ILE A 109 -13.21 -3.65 8.98
CA ILE A 109 -13.17 -2.41 8.18
C ILE A 109 -13.94 -2.59 6.87
N ILE A 110 -13.71 -3.71 6.16
CA ILE A 110 -14.42 -4.05 4.92
C ILE A 110 -15.94 -4.10 5.16
N LYS A 111 -16.36 -4.78 6.24
CA LYS A 111 -17.77 -4.87 6.64
C LYS A 111 -18.35 -3.51 7.00
N LYS A 112 -17.61 -2.68 7.76
CA LYS A 112 -18.02 -1.31 8.13
C LYS A 112 -18.23 -0.43 6.89
N CYS A 113 -17.47 -0.66 5.82
CA CYS A 113 -17.62 0.03 4.55
C CYS A 113 -18.67 -0.58 3.62
N ASN A 114 -19.41 -1.61 4.08
CA ASN A 114 -20.41 -2.35 3.32
C ASN A 114 -19.87 -2.92 1.99
N ARG A 115 -18.61 -3.40 2.00
CA ARG A 115 -17.93 -3.99 0.84
C ARG A 115 -17.93 -5.51 0.91
N GLN A 116 -17.83 -6.15 -0.26
CA GLN A 116 -17.69 -7.60 -0.38
C GLN A 116 -16.76 -7.92 -1.55
N TYR A 117 -15.80 -8.82 -1.30
CA TYR A 117 -14.84 -9.26 -2.30
C TYR A 117 -14.92 -10.77 -2.50
N ARG A 118 -14.49 -11.24 -3.67
CA ARG A 118 -14.45 -12.65 -4.04
C ARG A 118 -13.28 -12.91 -4.98
N GLY A 119 -12.84 -14.16 -5.04
CA GLY A 119 -11.71 -14.58 -5.86
C GLY A 119 -10.37 -14.37 -5.18
N LYS A 120 -9.32 -14.83 -5.86
CA LYS A 120 -7.93 -14.74 -5.38
C LYS A 120 -7.37 -13.34 -5.63
N ASN A 121 -6.52 -12.87 -4.71
CA ASN A 121 -5.81 -11.59 -4.81
C ASN A 121 -6.75 -10.42 -5.17
N ASN A 122 -7.87 -10.34 -4.46
CA ASN A 122 -8.95 -9.40 -4.71
C ASN A 122 -9.44 -8.71 -3.44
N TRP A 123 -8.88 -9.06 -2.28
CA TRP A 123 -9.23 -8.46 -1.00
C TRP A 123 -8.23 -7.34 -0.71
N PRO A 124 -8.64 -6.06 -0.77
CA PRO A 124 -7.72 -4.96 -0.51
C PRO A 124 -7.31 -4.97 0.97
N ILE A 125 -6.00 -4.88 1.21
CA ILE A 125 -5.41 -4.65 2.53
C ILE A 125 -4.57 -3.37 2.48
N PHE A 126 -4.46 -2.71 3.63
CA PHE A 126 -3.70 -1.48 3.76
C PHE A 126 -2.78 -1.57 4.97
N ARG A 127 -1.50 -1.32 4.77
CA ARG A 127 -0.47 -1.52 5.80
C ARG A 127 0.54 -0.38 5.84
N ASP A 128 1.04 -0.08 7.02
CA ASP A 128 2.22 0.72 7.28
C ASP A 128 3.40 -0.23 7.57
N TYR A 129 4.43 -0.16 6.74
CA TYR A 129 5.71 -0.82 6.92
C TYR A 129 6.64 0.19 7.57
N THR A 130 6.50 0.37 8.88
CA THR A 130 7.45 1.18 9.65
C THR A 130 8.70 0.33 9.90
N PRO A 131 9.90 0.83 9.56
CA PRO A 131 11.14 0.06 9.70
C PRO A 131 11.37 -0.50 11.10
N GLY A 132 11.77 -1.77 11.17
CA GLY A 132 12.04 -2.49 12.42
C GLY A 132 10.80 -3.02 13.15
N TYR A 133 9.60 -2.83 12.59
CA TYR A 133 8.34 -3.35 13.13
C TYR A 133 7.67 -4.29 12.13
N HIS A 134 6.87 -5.22 12.63
CA HIS A 134 5.98 -6.02 11.77
C HIS A 134 4.99 -5.10 11.04
N PRO A 135 4.65 -5.36 9.76
CA PRO A 135 3.63 -4.59 9.04
C PRO A 135 2.36 -4.43 9.86
N TRP A 136 1.87 -3.20 9.97
CA TRP A 136 0.75 -2.86 10.84
C TRP A 136 -0.35 -2.12 10.08
N PHE A 137 -1.50 -1.90 10.70
CA PHE A 137 -2.57 -1.09 10.12
C PHE A 137 -2.14 0.38 10.00
N LEU A 138 -2.81 1.10 9.09
CA LEU A 138 -2.60 2.55 8.91
C LEU A 138 -2.75 3.32 10.24
N GLY A 139 -1.83 4.24 10.48
CA GLY A 139 -1.72 5.06 11.70
C GLY A 139 -2.63 6.29 11.72
N GLY A 140 -3.22 6.71 10.58
CA GLY A 140 -4.12 7.87 10.56
C GLY A 140 -4.66 8.24 9.18
N GLU A 141 -5.39 9.37 9.12
CA GLU A 141 -5.97 9.85 7.84
C GLU A 141 -4.90 10.21 6.82
N GLU A 142 -3.75 10.72 7.26
CA GLU A 142 -2.65 11.07 6.36
C GLU A 142 -2.16 9.85 5.55
N ASP A 143 -1.98 8.70 6.20
CA ASP A 143 -1.59 7.47 5.50
C ASP A 143 -2.64 7.07 4.45
N ALA A 144 -3.92 7.19 4.80
CA ALA A 144 -5.01 6.91 3.88
C ALA A 144 -5.03 7.89 2.70
N TRP A 145 -4.72 9.17 2.91
CA TRP A 145 -4.64 10.16 1.83
C TRP A 145 -3.49 9.86 0.87
N PHE A 146 -2.32 9.49 1.37
CA PHE A 146 -1.22 9.03 0.53
C PHE A 146 -1.63 7.88 -0.38
N LEU A 147 -2.27 6.85 0.19
CA LEU A 147 -2.73 5.69 -0.59
C LEU A 147 -3.84 6.06 -1.58
N ILE A 148 -4.84 6.86 -1.17
CA ILE A 148 -5.91 7.34 -2.07
C ILE A 148 -5.30 8.04 -3.29
N HIS A 149 -4.41 9.01 -3.06
CA HIS A 149 -3.82 9.79 -4.14
C HIS A 149 -2.86 8.99 -5.03
N ALA A 150 -2.23 7.94 -4.50
CA ALA A 150 -1.37 7.06 -5.29
C ALA A 150 -2.17 6.06 -6.16
N LEU A 151 -3.40 5.74 -5.77
CA LEU A 151 -4.26 4.76 -6.45
C LEU A 151 -5.14 5.38 -7.55
N GLU A 152 -5.32 6.70 -7.56
CA GLU A 152 -6.16 7.49 -8.48
C GLU A 152 -5.43 8.00 -9.74
#